data_AF-X1NYR5-F1
#
_entry.id   AF-X1NYR5-F1
#
_cell.length_a   1.000
_cell.length_b   1.000
_cell.length_c   1.000
_cell.angle_alpha   90.00
_cell.angle_beta   90.00
_cell.angle_gamma   90.00
#
_symmetry.space_group_name_H-M   'P 1'
#
loop_
_entity.id
_entity.type
_entity.pdbx_description
1 polymer ?
#
loop_
_entity_poly.entity_id
_entity_poly.type
_entity_poly.pdbx_seq_one_letter_code
_entity_poly.pdbx_strand_id
1 'polypeptide(L)'
;MKEKIIRKPQLGTWLEGLGKEYEIWAPVKKNGLVLFHPIESAKEIHFDFFNTKKTAKDLFFPQSEVLFSFRGGEIEKEADMVLEKPRIILAIR
;
A
#
# COMPACT_ATOMS: atom_id res chain seq x y z
N MET A 1 19.22 22.35 3.02
CA MET A 1 17.99 21.69 3.51
C MET A 1 18.13 21.47 5.00
N LYS A 2 17.09 21.75 5.79
CA LYS A 2 17.10 21.50 7.25
C LYS A 2 16.74 20.04 7.50
N GLU A 3 17.51 19.34 8.32
CA GLU A 3 17.22 17.96 8.68
C GLU A 3 15.91 17.89 9.48
N LYS A 4 15.00 17.00 9.06
CA LYS A 4 13.79 16.68 9.80
C LYS A 4 13.97 15.30 10.41
N ILE A 5 14.00 15.23 11.73
CA ILE A 5 14.26 14.00 12.49
C ILE A 5 12.96 13.55 13.16
N ILE A 6 12.58 12.29 12.94
CA ILE A 6 11.47 11.63 13.64
C ILE A 6 12.07 10.59 14.58
N ARG A 7 11.79 10.69 15.88
CA ARG A 7 12.22 9.67 16.85
C ARG A 7 11.37 8.41 16.68
N LYS A 8 11.94 7.22 16.92
CA LYS A 8 11.21 5.94 16.83
C LYS A 8 9.86 5.94 17.58
N PRO A 9 9.74 6.47 18.81
CA PRO A 9 8.45 6.51 19.51
C PRO A 9 7.41 7.42 18.84
N GLN A 10 7.84 8.42 18.07
CA GLN A 10 6.98 9.37 17.37
C GLN A 10 6.51 8.86 16.00
N LEU A 11 7.08 7.74 15.53
CA LEU A 11 6.74 7.17 14.22
C LEU A 11 5.24 6.83 14.14
N GLY A 12 4.67 6.28 15.21
CA GLY A 12 3.25 5.93 15.22
C GLY A 12 2.34 7.13 15.04
N THR A 13 2.54 8.19 15.83
CA THR A 13 1.78 9.44 15.73
C THR A 13 1.98 10.13 14.39
N TRP A 14 3.17 10.05 13.80
CA TRP A 14 3.43 10.60 12.48
C TRP A 14 2.66 9.85 11.38
N LEU A 15 2.61 8.52 11.45
CA LEU A 15 1.84 7.69 10.52
C LEU A 15 0.33 7.90 10.67
N GLU A 16 -0.18 8.01 11.89
CA GLU A 16 -1.59 8.37 12.14
C GLU A 16 -1.96 9.73 11.54
N GLY A 17 -1.03 10.69 11.54
CA GLY A 17 -1.19 11.97 10.85
C GLY A 17 -1.35 11.81 9.33
N LEU A 18 -0.49 10.97 8.72
CA LEU A 18 -0.56 10.67 7.28
C LEU A 18 -1.82 9.88 6.90
N GLY A 19 -2.32 8.99 7.78
CA GLY A 19 -3.50 8.15 7.52
C GLY A 19 -4.80 8.92 7.28
N LYS A 20 -4.82 10.22 7.60
CA LYS A 20 -5.97 11.10 7.32
C LYS A 20 -6.13 11.33 5.81
N GLU A 21 -5.03 11.60 5.14
CA GLU A 21 -4.97 11.96 3.72
C GLU A 21 -4.59 10.77 2.82
N TYR A 22 -3.81 9.82 3.34
CA TYR A 22 -3.23 8.72 2.59
C TYR A 22 -3.71 7.37 3.11
N GLU A 23 -3.86 6.40 2.22
CA GLU A 23 -4.01 5.00 2.61
C GLU A 23 -2.61 4.39 2.83
N ILE A 24 -2.30 4.02 4.07
CA ILE A 24 -0.98 3.51 4.45
C ILE A 24 -0.97 1.99 4.40
N TRP A 25 -0.04 1.46 3.62
CA TRP A 25 0.22 0.04 3.49
C TRP A 25 1.58 -0.30 4.11
N ALA A 26 1.61 -1.35 4.92
CA ALA A 26 2.80 -1.79 5.62
C ALA A 26 2.85 -3.32 5.71
N PRO A 27 4.03 -3.93 5.95
CA PRO A 27 4.11 -5.36 6.21
C PRO A 27 3.35 -5.68 7.50
N VAL A 28 2.39 -6.58 7.42
CA VAL A 28 1.67 -7.13 8.57
C VAL A 28 1.82 -8.64 8.58
N LYS A 29 1.87 -9.24 9.77
CA LYS A 29 1.92 -10.70 9.93
C LYS A 29 0.50 -11.23 10.09
N LYS A 30 -0.05 -11.88 9.05
CA LYS A 30 -1.35 -12.56 9.07
C LYS A 30 -1.18 -14.02 8.70
N ASN A 31 -1.72 -14.93 9.50
CA ASN A 31 -1.69 -16.39 9.26
C ASN A 31 -0.28 -16.94 8.99
N GLY A 32 0.73 -16.44 9.72
CA GLY A 32 2.13 -16.87 9.57
C GLY A 32 2.85 -16.33 8.31
N LEU A 33 2.17 -15.54 7.48
CA LEU A 33 2.73 -14.87 6.32
C LEU A 33 2.90 -13.38 6.57
N VAL A 34 3.96 -12.79 6.00
CA VAL A 34 4.15 -11.34 5.99
C VAL A 34 3.71 -10.81 4.62
N LEU A 35 2.72 -9.93 4.62
CA LEU A 35 2.10 -9.35 3.42
C LEU A 35 1.92 -7.86 3.62
N PHE A 36 1.94 -7.08 2.53
CA PHE A 36 1.50 -5.69 2.58
C PHE A 36 -0.02 -5.66 2.76
N HIS A 37 -0.48 -4.88 3.74
CA HIS A 37 -1.91 -4.67 4.02
C HIS A 37 -2.13 -3.22 4.46
N PRO A 38 -3.31 -2.62 4.20
CA PRO A 38 -3.66 -1.34 4.81
C PRO A 38 -3.67 -1.49 6.33
N ILE A 39 -3.13 -0.49 7.00
CA ILE A 39 -3.09 -0.42 8.47
C ILE A 39 -3.93 0.76 8.95
N GLU A 40 -4.59 0.59 10.08
CA GLU A 40 -5.28 1.68 10.79
C GLU A 40 -4.40 2.23 11.91
N SER A 41 -3.52 1.39 12.46
CA SER A 41 -2.56 1.77 13.50
C SER A 41 -1.14 1.32 13.17
N ALA A 42 -0.17 2.16 13.53
CA ALA A 42 1.25 1.84 13.42
C ALA A 42 1.68 0.61 14.25
N LYS A 43 0.87 0.18 15.21
CA LYS A 43 1.10 -1.04 15.99
C LYS A 43 0.95 -2.33 15.18
N GLU A 44 0.24 -2.27 14.06
CA GLU A 44 0.02 -3.42 13.18
C GLU A 44 1.26 -3.74 12.32
N ILE A 45 2.20 -2.80 12.24
CA ILE A 45 3.39 -2.91 11.40
C ILE A 45 4.33 -3.96 11.96
N HIS A 46 4.62 -4.96 11.15
CA HIS A 46 5.62 -5.97 11.43
C HIS A 46 6.99 -5.52 10.92
N PHE A 47 7.78 -4.91 11.80
CA PHE A 47 9.15 -4.48 11.49
C PHE A 47 10.19 -5.62 11.53
N ASP A 48 9.83 -6.79 12.06
CA ASP A 48 10.75 -7.93 12.15
C ASP A 48 10.99 -8.58 10.79
N PHE A 49 12.28 -8.86 10.56
CA PHE A 49 12.94 -8.94 9.27
C PHE A 49 12.57 -10.20 8.45
N PHE A 50 11.47 -10.15 7.69
CA PHE A 50 11.17 -11.12 6.64
C PHE A 50 10.70 -10.42 5.36
N ASN A 51 11.22 -10.85 4.20
CA ASN A 51 10.69 -10.40 2.92
C ASN A 51 9.20 -10.75 2.85
N THR A 52 8.37 -9.80 2.41
CA THR A 52 6.96 -10.06 2.15
C THR A 52 6.84 -11.12 1.06
N LYS A 53 5.91 -12.08 1.22
CA LYS A 53 5.72 -13.13 0.21
C LYS A 53 5.17 -12.57 -1.11
N LYS A 54 4.38 -11.49 -1.02
CA LYS A 54 3.92 -10.69 -2.16
C LYS A 54 4.72 -9.40 -2.25
N THR A 55 5.01 -8.96 -3.47
CA THR A 55 5.83 -7.77 -3.70
C THR A 55 4.99 -6.51 -3.63
N ALA A 56 5.63 -5.36 -3.42
CA ALA A 56 4.98 -4.06 -3.49
C ALA A 56 4.33 -3.80 -4.86
N LYS A 57 4.82 -4.43 -5.94
CA LYS A 57 4.25 -4.28 -7.28
C LYS A 57 2.79 -4.72 -7.33
N ASP A 58 2.45 -5.80 -6.62
CA ASP A 58 1.10 -6.36 -6.59
C ASP A 58 0.07 -5.40 -5.96
N LEU A 59 0.53 -4.39 -5.22
CA LEU A 59 -0.33 -3.39 -4.59
C LEU A 59 -0.75 -2.27 -5.55
N PHE A 60 0.18 -1.85 -6.42
CA PHE A 60 -0.03 -0.70 -7.29
C PHE A 60 -0.45 -1.10 -8.70
N PHE A 61 -0.14 -2.33 -9.12
CA PHE A 61 -0.35 -2.78 -10.48
C PHE A 61 -1.10 -4.11 -10.49
N PRO A 62 -2.18 -4.23 -11.27
CA PRO A 62 -2.77 -5.53 -11.52
C PRO A 62 -1.73 -6.44 -12.20
N GLN A 63 -1.88 -7.74 -12.03
CA GLN A 63 -0.98 -8.72 -12.64
C GLN A 63 -1.04 -8.68 -14.18
N SER A 64 -2.18 -8.26 -14.73
CA SER A 64 -2.44 -8.10 -16.16
C SER A 64 -3.26 -6.84 -16.41
N GLU A 65 -3.04 -6.20 -17.54
CA GLU A 65 -3.80 -5.04 -18.00
C GLU A 65 -4.79 -5.48 -19.09
N VAL A 66 -6.02 -4.99 -19.02
CA VAL A 66 -7.02 -5.23 -20.05
C VAL A 66 -6.81 -4.21 -21.16
N LEU A 67 -6.39 -4.68 -22.33
CA LEU A 67 -6.16 -3.82 -23.49
C LEU A 67 -7.47 -3.45 -24.21
N PHE A 68 -8.45 -4.38 -24.22
CA PHE A 68 -9.74 -4.22 -24.89
C PHE A 68 -10.82 -5.01 -24.15
N SER A 69 -12.01 -4.42 -23.98
CA SER A 69 -13.23 -5.14 -23.63
C SER A 69 -14.27 -4.95 -24.73
N PHE A 70 -15.07 -5.98 -25.00
CA PHE A 70 -16.08 -5.96 -26.06
C PHE A 70 -17.45 -6.24 -25.46
N ARG A 71 -18.41 -5.34 -25.72
CA ARG A 71 -19.82 -5.56 -25.39
C ARG A 71 -20.66 -5.24 -26.61
N GLY A 72 -21.43 -6.22 -27.09
CA GLY A 72 -22.32 -6.03 -28.24
C GLY A 72 -21.63 -5.73 -29.58
N GLY A 73 -20.32 -5.98 -29.70
CA GLY A 73 -19.54 -5.67 -30.91
C GLY A 73 -18.86 -4.29 -30.89
N GLU A 74 -19.06 -3.51 -29.84
CA GLU A 74 -18.35 -2.25 -29.61
C GLU A 74 -17.19 -2.45 -28.62
N ILE A 75 -16.11 -1.69 -28.82
CA ILE A 75 -14.97 -1.65 -27.89
C ILE A 75 -15.37 -0.75 -26.73
N GLU A 76 -15.53 -1.33 -25.55
CA GLU A 76 -15.62 -0.59 -24.31
C GLU A 76 -14.19 -0.32 -23.79
N LYS A 77 -13.96 0.87 -23.24
CA LYS A 77 -12.78 1.12 -22.40
C LYS A 77 -13.18 0.78 -20.98
N GLU A 78 -12.49 -0.17 -20.36
CA GLU A 78 -12.59 -0.32 -18.91
C GLU A 78 -12.07 0.96 -18.23
N ALA A 79 -12.81 1.43 -17.23
CA ALA A 79 -12.44 2.60 -16.45
C ALA A 79 -11.18 2.28 -15.63
N ASP A 80 -10.24 3.22 -15.61
CA ASP A 80 -9.05 3.12 -14.76
C ASP A 80 -9.44 2.88 -13.31
N MET A 81 -8.60 2.15 -12.56
CA MET A 81 -8.75 2.02 -11.12
C MET A 81 -8.70 3.42 -10.47
N VAL A 82 -9.87 3.94 -10.09
CA VAL A 82 -9.96 5.20 -9.33
C VAL A 82 -9.62 4.90 -7.88
N LEU A 83 -8.48 5.41 -7.42
CA LEU A 83 -8.11 5.38 -6.01
C LEU A 83 -8.86 6.47 -5.27
N GLU A 84 -9.58 6.11 -4.19
CA GLU A 84 -10.24 7.10 -3.33
C GLU A 84 -9.25 8.01 -2.59
N LYS A 85 -8.08 7.46 -2.25
CA LYS A 85 -6.97 8.17 -1.60
C LYS A 85 -5.63 7.77 -2.21
N PRO A 86 -4.63 8.66 -2.25
CA PRO A 86 -3.28 8.28 -2.62
C PRO A 86 -2.72 7.25 -1.63
N ARG A 87 -2.01 6.25 -2.15
CA ARG A 87 -1.43 5.15 -1.35
C ARG A 87 0.03 5.41 -1.02
N ILE A 88 0.41 5.14 0.23
CA ILE A 88 1.80 5.11 0.67
C ILE A 88 2.13 3.70 1.11
N ILE A 89 3.28 3.19 0.69
CA ILE A 89 3.81 1.90 1.12
C ILE A 89 5.08 2.11 1.94
N LEU A 90 5.15 1.42 3.08
CA LEU A 90 6.27 1.51 4.02
C LEU A 90 7.06 0.20 4.06
N ALA A 91 8.33 0.31 4.44
CA ALA A 91 9.24 -0.83 4.59
C ALA A 91 9.43 -1.65 3.30
N ILE A 92 9.52 -0.98 2.15
CA ILE A 92 10.08 -1.57 0.92
C ILE A 92 11.60 -1.68 1.06
N ARG A 93 12.15 -2.81 0.63
CA ARG A 93 13.59 -3.06 0.53
C ARG A 93 13.99 -3.26 -0.93
#